data_AF-A0A1L0EY79-F1
#
_entry.id   AF-A0A1L0EY79-F1
#
_cell.length_a   1.000
_cell.length_b   1.000
_cell.length_c   1.000
_cell.angle_alpha   90.00
_cell.angle_beta   90.00
_cell.angle_gamma   90.00
#
_symmetry.space_group_name_H-M   'P 1'
#
loop_
_entity.id
_entity.type
_entity.pdbx_description
1 polymer ?
#
loop_
_entity_poly.entity_id
_entity_poly.type
_entity_poly.pdbx_seq_one_letter_code
_entity_poly.pdbx_strand_id
1 'polypeptide(L)' 'MAQQKPSRYKISYVYYKLDDKGRPKSKTSTQTTVTAPSDAAAMAMIQSQRNGYMIEFRSISQA' A
#
# COMPACT_ATOMS: atom_id res chain seq x y z
N MET A 1 15.36 21.48 4.74
CA MET A 1 14.40 20.37 4.51
C MET A 1 14.84 19.21 5.39
N ALA A 2 14.10 18.87 6.45
CA ALA A 2 14.49 17.79 7.36
C ALA A 2 14.37 16.44 6.64
N GLN A 3 15.49 15.74 6.41
CA GLN A 3 15.48 14.36 5.94
C GLN A 3 14.95 13.49 7.07
N GLN A 4 13.67 13.11 6.99
CA GLN A 4 13.09 12.08 7.86
C GLN A 4 13.85 10.78 7.61
N LYS A 5 14.48 10.24 8.65
CA LYS A 5 15.19 8.97 8.57
C LYS A 5 14.20 7.89 8.13
N PRO A 6 14.53 7.09 7.11
CA PRO A 6 13.63 6.06 6.63
C PRO A 6 13.36 5.04 7.75
N SER A 7 12.08 4.81 8.04
CA SER A 7 11.60 3.85 9.02
C SER A 7 10.93 2.68 8.32
N ARG A 8 10.89 1.51 8.97
CA ARG A 8 10.15 0.36 8.46
C ARG A 8 8.68 0.50 8.84
N TYR A 9 7.81 0.21 7.89
CA TYR A 9 6.36 0.29 8.04
C TYR A 9 5.73 -1.04 7.67
N LYS A 10 4.98 -1.60 8.60
CA LYS A 10 4.13 -2.77 8.36
C LYS A 10 2.76 -2.26 7.90
N ILE A 11 2.38 -2.62 6.68
CA ILE A 11 1.17 -2.15 6.03
C ILE A 11 0.28 -3.35 5.73
N SER A 12 -0.94 -3.33 6.28
CA SER A 12 -2.00 -4.25 5.91
C SER A 12 -2.92 -3.58 4.90
N TYR A 13 -3.09 -4.20 3.73
CA TYR A 13 -3.94 -3.65 2.68
C TYR A 13 -4.67 -4.74 1.93
N VAL A 14 -5.81 -4.36 1.38
CA VAL A 14 -6.57 -5.18 0.45
C VAL A 14 -6.38 -4.58 -0.93
N TYR A 15 -6.06 -5.42 -1.92
CA TYR A 15 -6.12 -5.00 -3.31
C TYR A 15 -7.20 -5.77 -4.06
N TYR A 16 -7.87 -5.06 -4.97
CA TYR A 16 -8.95 -5.59 -5.79
C TYR A 16 -8.50 -5.62 -7.24
N LYS A 17 -8.58 -6.80 -7.87
CA LYS A 17 -8.40 -6.92 -9.32
C LYS A 17 -9.65 -6.38 -9.99
N LEU A 18 -9.50 -5.37 -10.82
CA LEU A 18 -10.62 -4.81 -11.58
C LEU A 18 -10.87 -5.63 -12.84
N ASP A 19 -12.12 -5.74 -13.26
CA ASP A 19 -12.50 -6.23 -14.59
C ASP A 19 -12.42 -5.12 -15.65
N ASP A 20 -12.71 -5.45 -16.90
CA ASP A 20 -12.67 -4.50 -18.02
C ASP A 20 -13.72 -3.37 -17.89
N LYS A 21 -14.65 -3.47 -16.94
CA LYS A 21 -15.65 -2.45 -16.61
C LYS A 21 -15.28 -1.66 -15.35
N GLY A 22 -14.06 -1.84 -14.83
CA GLY A 22 -13.56 -1.16 -13.63
C GLY A 22 -14.19 -1.65 -12.33
N ARG A 23 -14.85 -2.82 -12.32
CA ARG A 23 -15.50 -3.38 -11.13
C ARG A 23 -14.55 -4.35 -10.41
N PRO A 24 -14.54 -4.38 -9.07
CA PRO A 24 -13.72 -5.33 -8.32
C PRO A 24 -14.21 -6.77 -8.58
N LYS A 25 -13.38 -7.56 -9.28
CA LYS A 25 -13.63 -8.97 -9.62
C LYS A 25 -13.08 -9.94 -8.57
N SER A 26 -11.98 -9.58 -7.91
CA SER A 26 -11.33 -10.41 -6.89
C SER A 26 -10.73 -9.53 -5.81
N LYS A 27 -10.74 -10.01 -4.58
CA LYS A 27 -10.23 -9.32 -3.38
C LYS A 27 -9.09 -10.15 -2.81
N THR A 28 -7.94 -9.54 -2.57
CA THR A 28 -6.83 -10.19 -1.86
C THR A 28 -6.38 -9.30 -0.72
N SER A 29 -6.41 -9.85 0.49
CA SER A 29 -5.85 -9.20 1.68
C SER A 29 -4.41 -9.64 1.83
N THR A 30 -3.50 -8.71 2.01
CA THR A 30 -2.09 -9.00 2.24
C THR A 30 -1.50 -8.00 3.21
N GLN A 31 -0.31 -8.34 3.69
CA GLN A 31 0.47 -7.49 4.56
C GLN A 31 1.91 -7.51 4.08
N THR A 32 2.55 -6.35 4.08
CA THR A 32 3.95 -6.23 3.70
C THR A 32 4.65 -5.20 4.57
N THR A 33 5.97 -5.27 4.59
CA THR A 33 6.81 -4.29 5.27
C THR A 33 7.63 -3.53 4.24
N VAL A 34 7.53 -2.21 4.26
CA VAL A 34 8.31 -1.33 3.37
C VAL A 34 9.16 -0.38 4.19
N THR A 35 10.29 0.06 3.63
CA THR A 35 11.12 1.08 4.26
C THR A 35 10.83 2.41 3.57
N ALA A 36 10.35 3.40 4.31
CA ALA A 36 9.91 4.68 3.76
C ALA A 36 10.23 5.84 4.73
N PRO A 37 10.37 7.09 4.24
CA PRO A 37 10.57 8.24 5.11
C PRO A 37 9.32 8.62 5.92
N SER A 38 8.13 8.21 5.47
CA SER A 38 6.85 8.51 6.13
C SER A 38 5.77 7.50 5.75
N ASP A 39 4.69 7.46 6.52
CA ASP A 39 3.49 6.65 6.28
C ASP A 39 2.90 6.89 4.88
N ALA A 40 2.83 8.16 4.46
CA ALA A 40 2.32 8.55 3.15
C ALA A 40 3.21 8.02 2.02
N ALA A 41 4.54 8.10 2.18
CA ALA A 41 5.48 7.53 1.23
C ALA A 41 5.37 6.00 1.19
N ALA A 42 5.19 5.36 2.34
CA ALA A 42 5.00 3.92 2.45
C ALA A 42 3.73 3.46 1.71
N MET A 43 2.61 4.17 1.87
CA MET A 43 1.37 3.91 1.13
C MET A 43 1.55 4.14 -0.38
N ALA A 44 2.23 5.22 -0.79
CA ALA A 44 2.51 5.51 -2.20
C ALA A 44 3.35 4.39 -2.85
N MET A 45 4.32 3.81 -2.15
CA MET A 45 5.08 2.66 -2.63
C MET A 45 4.19 1.45 -2.89
N ILE A 46 3.24 1.16 -2.00
CA ILE A 46 2.27 0.06 -2.19
C ILE A 46 1.36 0.30 -3.40
N GLN A 47 0.88 1.52 -3.57
CA GLN A 47 0.09 1.90 -4.75
C GLN A 47 0.88 1.73 -6.04
N SER A 48 2.15 2.16 -6.05
CA SER A 48 3.01 2.02 -7.23
C SER A 48 3.31 0.55 -7.58
N GLN A 49 3.43 -0.35 -6.60
CA GLN A 49 3.69 -1.77 -6.84
C GLN A 49 2.50 -2.52 -7.44
N ARG A 50 1.27 -2.01 -7.24
CA ARG A 50 0.03 -2.67 -7.64
C ARG A 50 -0.76 -1.78 -8.60
N ASN A 51 -0.09 -1.26 -9.63
CA ASN A 51 -0.73 -0.46 -10.66
C ASN A 51 -1.83 -1.28 -11.37
N GLY A 52 -2.99 -0.67 -11.62
CA GLY A 52 -4.17 -1.35 -12.16
C GLY A 52 -5.02 -2.14 -11.15
N TYR A 53 -4.69 -2.08 -9.86
CA TYR A 53 -5.53 -2.60 -8.78
C TYR A 53 -6.10 -1.46 -7.95
N MET A 54 -7.34 -1.61 -7.47
CA MET A 54 -7.86 -0.72 -6.44
C MET A 54 -7.34 -1.18 -5.09
N ILE A 55 -6.76 -0.27 -4.29
CA ILE A 55 -6.15 -0.61 -3.00
C ILE A 55 -6.90 0.07 -1.86
N GLU A 56 -7.23 -0.69 -0.83
CA GLU A 56 -7.82 -0.22 0.41
C GLU A 56 -6.87 -0.55 1.56
N PHE A 57 -6.26 0.49 2.13
CA PHE A 57 -5.37 0.35 3.28
C PHE A 57 -6.19 0.08 4.55
N ARG A 58 -5.84 -0.99 5.27
CA ARG A 58 -6.50 -1.38 6.53
C ARG A 58 -5.77 -0.82 7.74
N SER A 59 -4.44 -0.92 7.73
CA SER A 59 -3.60 -0.38 8.79
C SER A 59 -2.19 -0.10 8.28
N ILE A 60 -1.56 0.89 8.89
CA ILE A 60 -0.14 1.18 8.76
C ILE A 60 0.41 1.41 10.16
N SER A 61 1.53 0.76 10.46
CA SER A 61 2.23 0.93 11.73
C SER A 61 3.73 0.89 11.48
N GLN A 62 4.47 1.79 12.13
CA GLN A 62 5.92 1.71 12.16
C GLN A 62 6.36 0.42 12.87
N ALA A 63 7.33 -0.30 12.29
CA ALA A 63 7.85 -1.58 12.76
C ALA A 63 9.24 -1.45 13.37
#